data_AF-A0A7L9VRX7-F1
#
_entry.id   AF-A0A7L9VRX7-F1
#
_cell.length_a   1.000
_cell.length_b   1.000
_cell.length_c   1.000
_cell.angle_alpha   90.00
_cell.angle_beta   90.00
_cell.angle_gamma   90.00
#
_symmetry.space_group_name_H-M   'P 1'
#
loop_
_entity.id
_entity.type
_entity.pdbx_description
1 polymer ?
#
loop_
_entity_poly.entity_id
_entity_poly.type
_entity_poly.pdbx_seq_one_letter_code
_entity_poly.pdbx_strand_id
1 'polypeptide(L)'
;MNLKNVYRLASVESIDLANKLLEHGWKLLKVTTTSYADDRYIERGIYQHSTNCFILGATKQISDQYSQIDAKHELDNDRWDY
;
A
#
# COMPACT_ATOMS: atom_id res chain seq x y z
N MET A 1 -6.78 14.57 12.43
CA MET A 1 -7.23 13.22 12.81
C MET A 1 -6.26 12.67 13.84
N ASN A 2 -6.68 12.46 15.09
CA ASN A 2 -5.81 12.03 16.20
C ASN A 2 -5.56 10.52 16.10
N LEU A 3 -4.39 10.10 15.63
CA LEU A 3 -3.98 8.70 15.43
C LEU A 3 -3.51 8.01 16.73
N LYS A 4 -4.21 8.21 17.85
CA LYS A 4 -3.72 7.77 19.17
C LYS A 4 -3.59 6.24 19.33
N ASN A 5 -4.13 5.44 18.41
CA ASN A 5 -4.19 3.97 18.53
C ASN A 5 -3.63 3.22 17.29
N VAL A 6 -2.76 3.84 16.49
CA VAL A 6 -2.08 3.08 15.42
C VAL A 6 -1.04 2.16 16.04
N TYR A 7 -1.22 0.85 15.87
CA TYR A 7 -0.31 -0.18 16.34
C TYR A 7 0.60 -0.67 15.21
N ARG A 8 0.05 -0.88 14.02
CA ARG A 8 0.79 -1.31 12.82
C ARG A 8 0.62 -0.33 11.68
N LEU A 9 1.69 -0.18 10.92
CA LEU A 9 1.73 0.58 9.66
C LEU A 9 2.04 -0.38 8.51
N ALA A 10 1.41 -0.15 7.37
CA ALA A 10 1.72 -0.82 6.11
C ALA A 10 1.99 0.23 5.04
N SER A 11 3.11 0.07 4.34
CA SER A 11 3.45 0.82 3.14
C SER A 11 3.14 -0.06 1.95
N VAL A 12 2.25 0.40 1.06
CA VAL A 12 1.68 -0.41 -0.01
C VAL A 12 1.71 0.36 -1.32
N GLU A 13 2.26 -0.21 -2.39
CA GLU A 13 2.29 0.42 -3.72
C GLU A 13 1.21 -0.13 -4.66
N SER A 14 0.66 -1.31 -4.35
CA SER A 14 -0.46 -1.91 -5.10
C SER A 14 -1.80 -1.36 -4.61
N ILE A 15 -2.61 -0.84 -5.54
CA ILE A 15 -3.96 -0.37 -5.25
C ILE A 15 -4.84 -1.51 -4.72
N ASP A 16 -4.73 -2.70 -5.29
CA ASP A 16 -5.53 -3.87 -4.89
C ASP A 16 -5.23 -4.29 -3.45
N LEU A 17 -3.94 -4.33 -3.09
CA LEU A 17 -3.52 -4.63 -1.72
C LEU A 17 -3.97 -3.54 -0.73
N ALA A 18 -3.93 -2.28 -1.14
CA ALA A 18 -4.43 -1.19 -0.31
C ALA A 18 -5.95 -1.31 -0.08
N ASN A 19 -6.71 -1.62 -1.13
CA ASN A 19 -8.16 -1.80 -1.05
C ASN A 19 -8.54 -2.97 -0.13
N LYS A 20 -7.88 -4.13 -0.25
CA LYS A 20 -8.11 -5.27 0.65
C LYS A 20 -7.90 -4.90 2.11
N LEU A 21 -6.83 -4.18 2.43
CA LEU A 21 -6.61 -3.75 3.81
C LEU A 21 -7.69 -2.77 4.30
N LEU A 22 -8.14 -1.85 3.44
CA LEU A 22 -9.20 -0.90 3.77
C LEU A 22 -10.55 -1.59 4.02
N GLU A 23 -10.90 -2.61 3.24
CA GLU A 23 -12.11 -3.43 3.42
C GLU A 23 -12.12 -4.11 4.80
N HIS A 24 -10.95 -4.56 5.26
CA HIS A 24 -10.76 -5.19 6.56
C HIS A 24 -10.46 -4.21 7.70
N GLY A 25 -10.82 -2.94 7.52
CA GLY A 25 -10.88 -1.95 8.60
C GLY A 25 -9.59 -1.16 8.84
N TRP A 26 -8.50 -1.43 8.10
CA TRP A 26 -7.34 -0.55 8.10
C TRP A 26 -7.75 0.86 7.65
N LYS A 27 -6.98 1.87 8.07
CA LYS A 27 -7.27 3.28 7.77
C LYS A 27 -6.15 3.88 6.95
N LEU A 28 -6.52 4.54 5.85
CA LEU A 28 -5.58 5.33 5.06
C LEU A 28 -5.12 6.53 5.88
N LEU A 29 -3.81 6.64 6.06
CA LEU A 29 -3.20 7.74 6.83
C LEU A 29 -2.63 8.80 5.90
N LYS A 30 -1.94 8.36 4.84
CA LYS A 30 -1.26 9.23 3.89
C LYS A 30 -1.15 8.53 2.54
N VAL A 31 -1.25 9.31 1.47
CA VAL A 31 -0.82 8.91 0.13
C VAL A 31 0.43 9.72 -0.20
N THR A 32 1.46 9.04 -0.65
CA THR A 32 2.73 9.65 -1.09
C THR A 32 3.03 9.17 -2.50
N THR A 33 3.65 10.02 -3.30
CA THR A 33 4.10 9.65 -4.64
C THR A 33 5.61 9.67 -4.65
N THR A 34 6.24 8.54 -4.99
CA THR A 34 7.68 8.47 -5.22
C THR A 34 7.93 8.58 -6.72
N SER A 35 8.71 9.58 -7.11
CA SER A 35 9.19 9.75 -8.47
C SER A 35 10.67 9.44 -8.51
N TYR A 36 11.06 8.46 -9.31
CA TYR A 36 12.47 8.21 -9.61
C TYR A 36 12.77 8.81 -10.99
N ALA A 37 13.76 9.70 -11.04
CA ALA A 37 14.38 10.09 -12.30
C ALA A 37 15.58 9.16 -12.50
N ASP A 38 15.58 8.36 -13.57
CA ASP A 38 16.81 7.70 -13.99
C ASP A 38 17.62 8.73 -14.77
N ASP A 39 18.72 9.18 -14.16
CA ASP A 39 19.57 10.24 -14.69
C ASP A 39 20.11 9.92 -16.10
N ARG A 40 20.14 8.64 -16.50
CA ARG A 40 20.58 8.19 -17.83
C ARG A 40 19.62 8.56 -18.96
N TYR A 41 18.38 8.98 -18.65
CA TYR A 41 17.35 9.30 -19.63
C TYR A 41 16.92 10.78 -19.62
N ILE A 42 17.60 11.63 -18.84
CA ILE A 42 17.30 13.07 -18.76
C ILE A 42 17.38 13.75 -20.14
N GLU A 43 18.29 13.30 -21.02
CA GLU A 43 18.47 13.89 -22.36
C GLU A 43 17.38 13.50 -23.38
N ARG A 44 16.52 12.50 -23.10
CA ARG A 44 15.52 11.98 -24.05
C ARG A 44 14.07 12.40 -23.76
N GLY A 45 13.88 13.34 -22.84
CA GLY A 45 12.56 13.66 -22.30
C GLY A 45 12.27 12.77 -21.10
N ILE A 46 12.03 13.42 -19.96
CA ILE A 46 12.01 12.84 -18.62
C ILE A 46 11.01 11.67 -18.55
N TYR A 47 11.50 10.44 -18.52
CA TYR A 47 10.70 9.28 -18.11
C TYR A 47 10.55 9.34 -16.58
N GLN A 48 9.52 10.04 -16.12
CA GLN A 48 9.13 10.07 -14.72
C GLN A 48 8.17 8.90 -14.45
N HIS A 49 8.68 7.77 -13.98
CA HIS A 49 7.82 6.77 -13.36
C HIS A 49 7.48 7.26 -11.95
N SER A 50 6.23 7.69 -11.78
CA SER A 50 5.65 8.01 -10.48
C SER A 50 4.85 6.82 -9.98
N THR A 51 5.27 6.24 -8.86
CA THR A 51 4.51 5.17 -8.19
C THR A 51 3.82 5.75 -6.97
N ASN A 52 2.52 5.50 -6.86
CA ASN A 52 1.76 5.88 -5.66
C ASN A 52 2.04 4.86 -4.55
N CYS A 53 2.25 5.37 -3.35
CA CYS A 53 2.46 4.59 -2.14
C CYS A 53 1.42 5.01 -1.09
N PHE A 54 0.64 4.05 -0.63
CA PHE A 54 -0.40 4.17 0.38
C PHE A 54 0.17 3.78 1.74
N ILE A 55 0.12 4.71 2.70
CA ILE A 55 0.45 4.42 4.10
C ILE A 55 -0.85 4.20 4.85
N LEU A 56 -1.04 2.95 5.28
CA LEU A 56 -2.21 2.48 6.00
C LEU A 56 -1.83 2.18 7.45
N GLY A 57 -2.75 2.41 8.37
CA GLY A 57 -2.59 2.12 9.79
C GLY A 57 -3.72 1.24 10.32
N ALA A 58 -3.38 0.34 11.22
CA ALA A 58 -4.33 -0.49 11.95
C ALA A 58 -4.09 -0.43 13.45
N THR A 59 -5.18 -0.60 14.21
CA THR A 59 -5.10 -0.91 15.65
C THR A 59 -4.60 -2.35 15.82
N LYS A 60 -4.20 -2.71 17.05
CA LYS A 60 -3.77 -4.08 17.35
C LYS A 60 -4.84 -5.11 17.01
N GLN A 61 -6.08 -4.86 17.44
CA GLN A 61 -7.21 -5.76 17.15
C GLN A 61 -7.40 -6.01 15.65
N ILE A 62 -7.34 -4.96 14.83
CA ILE A 62 -7.51 -5.08 13.38
C ILE A 62 -6.33 -5.84 12.77
N SER A 63 -5.10 -5.50 13.16
CA SER A 63 -3.90 -6.15 12.62
C SER A 63 -3.77 -7.62 13.02
N ASP A 64 -4.31 -8.01 14.18
CA ASP A 64 -4.31 -9.40 14.64
C ASP A 64 -5.41 -10.23 13.96
N GLN A 65 -6.50 -9.58 13.51
CA GLN A 65 -7.59 -10.21 12.76
C GLN A 65 -7.27 -10.37 11.27
N TYR A 66 -6.65 -9.36 10.66
CA TYR A 66 -6.32 -9.37 9.24
C TYR A 66 -5.06 -8.53 8.97
N SER A 67 -3.98 -9.22 8.65
CA SER A 67 -2.66 -8.64 8.45
C SER A 67 -2.37 -8.36 6.98
N GLN A 68 -1.29 -7.63 6.71
CA GLN A 68 -0.79 -7.44 5.35
C GLN A 68 -0.38 -8.74 4.67
N ILE A 69 -0.02 -9.78 5.43
CA ILE A 69 0.37 -11.08 4.86
C ILE A 69 -0.88 -11.81 4.35
N ASP A 70 -1.98 -11.76 5.11
CA ASP A 70 -3.26 -12.36 4.72
C ASP A 70 -3.79 -11.73 3.44
N ALA A 71 -3.74 -10.39 3.37
CA ALA A 71 -4.14 -9.63 2.19
C ALA A 71 -3.30 -9.96 0.94
N LYS A 72 -2.00 -10.24 1.10
CA LYS A 72 -1.15 -10.66 -0.02
C LYS A 72 -1.48 -12.08 -0.48
N HIS A 73 -1.67 -13.01 0.46
CA HIS A 73 -2.01 -14.39 0.15
C HIS A 73 -3.34 -14.51 -0.59
N GLU A 74 -4.37 -13.75 -0.19
CA GLU A 74 -5.66 -13.74 -0.91
C GLU A 74 -5.49 -13.24 -2.34
N LEU A 75 -4.78 -12.12 -2.56
CA LEU A 75 -4.56 -11.59 -3.90
C LEU A 75 -3.73 -12.50 -4.80
N ASP A 76 -2.77 -13.22 -4.21
CA ASP A 76 -1.98 -14.20 -4.94
C ASP A 76 -2.82 -15.43 -5.30
N ASN A 77 -3.74 -15.88 -4.44
CA ASN A 77 -4.67 -16.98 -4.73
C ASN A 77 -5.69 -16.60 -5.81
N ASP A 78 -6.26 -15.38 -5.75
CA ASP A 78 -7.22 -14.88 -6.75
C ASP A 78 -6.62 -14.81 -8.17
N ARG A 79 -5.29 -14.79 -8.30
CA ARG A 79 -4.59 -14.74 -9.59
C ARG A 79 -4.46 -16.08 -10.31
N TRP A 80 -4.69 -17.22 -9.65
CA TRP A 80 -4.52 -18.55 -10.24
C TRP A 80 -5.83 -19.19 -10.72
N ASP A 81 -6.98 -18.55 -10.51
CA ASP A 81 -8.31 -19.03 -10.92
C ASP A 81 -8.70 -18.60 -12.36
N TYR A 82 -7.73 -18.26 -13.22
CA TYR A 82 -7.94 -17.84 -14.63
C TYR A 82 -7.29 -18.74 -15.67
#